data_AF-A0A1M6ZDP2-F1
#
_entry.id   AF-A0A1M6ZDP2-F1
#
_cell.length_a   1.000
_cell.length_b   1.000
_cell.length_c   1.000
_cell.angle_alpha   90.00
_cell.angle_beta   90.00
_cell.angle_gamma   90.00
#
_symmetry.space_group_name_H-M   'P 1'
#
loop_
_entity.id
_entity.type
_entity.pdbx_description
1 polymer ?
#
loop_
_entity_poly.entity_id
_entity_poly.type
_entity_poly.pdbx_seq_one_letter_code
_entity_poly.pdbx_strand_id
1 'polypeptide(L)'
;MKKRFVFTLCLAVSFMVRSQVGINTTNPRSTLDINGDLTIRNELKVGGTATTAGIPGSDKYLLVSQGPNMAPQWKASKVGFYEAGEYRIIESRFTTDQVGINFGNVSPGDGVATSTTGETLTQASPKWTEIPGLATNFNISNADNRVNLNFQTGIEMSDVGTLDSQFVRFVCGIFVDNILVSLRSDQINGVYGKGNKNQSIFTLNYIIQNLAVGSHVAKVGCRRITSSNNGYHFAIGRTTTDGTQVANNFMLGSILKFNTHEKVIVNN
;
A
#
# COMPACT_ATOMS: atom_id res chain seq x y z
N MET A 1 -55.51 31.42 58.25
CA MET A 1 -54.56 32.04 57.29
C MET A 1 -53.22 31.28 57.20
N LYS A 2 -52.61 30.83 58.31
CA LYS A 2 -51.33 30.08 58.31
C LYS A 2 -51.29 28.79 57.47
N LYS A 3 -52.34 27.96 57.46
CA LYS A 3 -52.38 26.71 56.67
C LYS A 3 -52.40 26.93 55.15
N ARG A 4 -53.02 28.03 54.68
CA ARG A 4 -53.03 28.39 53.24
C ARG A 4 -51.67 28.90 52.79
N PHE A 5 -50.97 29.65 53.64
CA PHE A 5 -49.64 30.18 53.34
C PHE A 5 -48.58 29.07 53.23
N VAL A 6 -48.61 28.06 54.12
CA VAL A 6 -47.71 26.90 54.04
C VAL A 6 -47.94 26.10 52.76
N PHE A 7 -49.21 25.91 52.36
CA PHE A 7 -49.53 25.20 51.11
C PHE A 7 -49.04 25.96 49.87
N THR A 8 -49.24 27.28 49.82
CA THR A 8 -48.72 28.13 48.72
C THR A 8 -47.19 28.13 48.69
N LEU A 9 -46.52 28.12 49.85
CA LEU A 9 -45.06 28.07 49.96
C LEU A 9 -44.50 26.71 49.50
N CYS A 10 -45.09 25.59 49.92
CA CYS A 10 -44.70 24.26 49.43
C CYS A 10 -44.91 24.12 47.92
N LEU A 11 -46.00 24.67 47.38
CA LEU A 11 -46.26 24.68 45.93
C LEU A 11 -45.23 25.55 45.19
N ALA A 12 -44.86 26.72 45.73
CA ALA A 12 -43.83 27.59 45.16
C ALA A 12 -42.44 26.93 45.13
N VAL A 13 -42.07 26.19 46.18
CA VAL A 13 -40.79 25.43 46.23
C VAL A 13 -40.78 24.27 45.23
N SER A 14 -41.95 23.69 44.95
CA SER A 14 -42.10 22.62 43.95
C SER A 14 -41.82 23.08 42.51
N PHE A 15 -41.94 24.38 42.23
CA PHE A 15 -41.58 24.96 40.92
C PHE A 15 -40.08 25.26 40.76
N MET A 16 -39.29 25.15 41.83
CA MET A 16 -37.84 25.45 41.80
C MET A 16 -36.97 24.20 41.65
N VAL A 17 -37.55 23.00 41.66
CA VAL A 17 -36.80 21.74 41.46
C VAL A 17 -36.57 21.47 39.99
N ARG A 18 -35.31 21.24 39.61
CA ARG A 18 -34.92 20.83 38.25
C ARG A 18 -35.26 19.35 38.06
N SER A 19 -35.94 19.02 36.96
CA SER A 19 -36.20 17.63 36.56
C SER A 19 -34.95 17.01 35.94
N GLN A 20 -34.01 16.56 36.77
CA GLN A 20 -32.87 15.75 36.34
C GLN A 20 -33.08 14.31 36.81
N VAL A 21 -32.76 13.34 35.94
CA VAL A 21 -32.85 11.92 36.25
C VAL A 21 -31.42 11.38 36.41
N GLY A 22 -31.04 11.06 37.64
CA GLY A 22 -29.81 10.34 37.95
C GLY A 22 -30.10 8.86 38.20
N ILE A 23 -29.46 7.96 37.45
CA ILE A 23 -29.46 6.52 37.72
C ILE A 23 -28.14 6.19 38.42
N ASN A 24 -28.23 5.68 39.64
CA ASN A 24 -27.08 5.36 40.50
C ASN A 24 -26.17 6.56 40.82
N THR A 25 -26.73 7.77 40.87
CA THR A 25 -26.06 9.00 41.32
C THR A 25 -27.08 9.97 41.92
N THR A 26 -26.73 10.60 43.05
CA THR A 26 -27.55 11.64 43.69
C THR A 26 -27.20 13.06 43.22
N ASN A 27 -26.13 13.21 42.45
CA ASN A 27 -25.66 14.49 41.92
C ASN A 27 -25.44 14.39 40.39
N PRO A 28 -26.53 14.37 39.59
CA PRO A 28 -26.44 14.19 38.15
C PRO A 28 -25.76 15.38 37.46
N ARG A 29 -24.86 15.09 36.51
CA ARG A 29 -24.12 16.10 35.72
C ARG A 29 -24.82 16.53 34.43
N SER A 30 -25.87 15.82 34.04
CA SER A 30 -26.70 16.06 32.86
C SER A 30 -28.18 15.86 33.17
N THR A 31 -29.08 16.18 32.23
CA THR A 31 -30.53 15.98 32.42
C THR A 31 -30.89 14.51 32.62
N LEU A 32 -30.19 13.62 31.92
CA LEU A 32 -30.15 12.18 32.20
C LEU A 32 -28.69 11.81 32.42
N ASP A 33 -28.38 11.24 33.58
CA ASP A 33 -27.03 10.80 33.96
C ASP A 33 -27.10 9.35 34.48
N ILE A 34 -26.34 8.46 33.85
CA ILE A 34 -26.31 7.04 34.20
C ILE A 34 -24.89 6.72 34.66
N ASN A 35 -24.75 6.44 35.96
CA ASN A 35 -23.50 6.02 36.56
C ASN A 35 -23.46 4.49 36.68
N GLY A 36 -23.35 3.82 35.54
CA GLY A 36 -23.37 2.36 35.41
C GLY A 36 -23.55 1.93 33.95
N ASP A 37 -23.97 0.69 33.74
CA ASP A 37 -24.15 0.13 32.41
C ASP A 37 -25.43 0.62 31.72
N LEU A 38 -25.33 0.92 30.42
CA LEU A 38 -26.47 1.22 29.55
C LEU A 38 -26.63 0.12 28.50
N THR A 39 -27.75 -0.60 28.54
CA THR A 39 -28.14 -1.54 27.48
C THR A 39 -29.30 -0.96 26.67
N ILE A 40 -29.12 -0.85 25.35
CA ILE A 40 -30.15 -0.40 24.42
C ILE A 40 -30.66 -1.63 23.65
N ARG A 41 -31.96 -1.95 23.77
CA ARG A 41 -32.52 -3.18 23.19
C ARG A 41 -32.76 -3.13 21.67
N ASN A 42 -33.15 -1.97 21.14
CA ASN A 42 -33.52 -1.84 19.73
C ASN A 42 -32.46 -1.06 18.96
N GLU A 43 -32.43 0.27 19.14
CA GLU A 43 -31.55 1.15 18.39
C GLU A 43 -31.30 2.46 19.15
N LEU A 44 -30.14 3.06 18.91
CA LEU A 44 -29.82 4.41 19.36
C LEU A 44 -30.12 5.43 18.24
N LYS A 45 -31.14 6.25 18.45
CA LYS A 45 -31.50 7.35 17.54
C LYS A 45 -30.87 8.66 18.01
N VAL A 46 -30.27 9.41 17.09
CA VAL A 46 -29.63 10.71 17.37
C VAL A 46 -30.18 11.80 16.44
N GLY A 47 -30.02 13.07 16.82
CA GLY A 47 -30.49 14.20 16.01
C GLY A 47 -32.00 14.46 16.06
N GLY A 48 -32.73 13.82 16.97
CA GLY A 48 -34.15 14.08 17.21
C GLY A 48 -34.41 15.33 18.04
N THR A 49 -35.68 15.68 18.19
CA THR A 49 -36.17 16.75 19.08
C THR A 49 -37.15 16.17 20.11
N ALA A 50 -37.75 17.02 20.95
CA ALA A 50 -38.79 16.59 21.88
C ALA A 50 -40.04 16.02 21.18
N THR A 51 -40.28 16.36 19.92
CA THR A 51 -41.48 15.96 19.16
C THR A 51 -41.18 15.15 17.90
N THR A 52 -39.91 15.09 17.48
CA THR A 52 -39.48 14.37 16.28
C THR A 52 -38.45 13.31 16.65
N ALA A 53 -38.70 12.05 16.27
CA ALA A 53 -37.74 10.97 16.48
C ALA A 53 -36.43 11.25 15.72
N GLY A 54 -35.30 10.86 16.33
CA GLY A 54 -33.99 10.92 15.66
C GLY A 54 -33.82 9.85 14.59
N ILE A 55 -32.63 9.82 13.99
CA ILE A 55 -32.26 8.85 12.96
C ILE A 55 -31.41 7.73 13.60
N PRO A 56 -31.73 6.45 13.35
CA PRO A 56 -30.92 5.35 13.83
C PRO A 56 -29.67 5.12 12.96
N GLY A 57 -28.67 4.45 13.53
CA GLY A 57 -27.52 3.97 12.78
C GLY A 57 -27.91 2.81 11.87
N SER A 58 -27.26 2.70 10.72
CA SER A 58 -27.32 1.50 9.87
C SER A 58 -26.02 0.69 10.02
N ASP A 59 -26.00 -0.53 9.48
CA ASP A 59 -24.79 -1.35 9.48
C ASP A 59 -23.61 -0.57 8.89
N LYS A 60 -22.44 -0.69 9.53
CA LYS A 60 -21.19 -0.01 9.13
C LYS A 60 -21.22 1.53 9.21
N TYR A 61 -22.07 2.10 10.08
CA TYR A 61 -22.06 3.53 10.38
C TYR A 61 -21.27 3.80 11.66
N LEU A 62 -20.55 4.92 11.68
CA LEU A 62 -19.85 5.44 12.86
C LEU A 62 -20.66 6.61 13.43
N LEU A 63 -20.75 6.70 14.77
CA LEU A 63 -21.32 7.88 15.42
C LEU A 63 -20.25 8.96 15.51
N VAL A 64 -20.50 10.11 14.89
CA VAL A 64 -19.52 11.20 14.76
C VAL A 64 -20.03 12.46 15.46
N SER A 65 -19.17 13.07 16.27
CA SER A 65 -19.43 14.40 16.85
C SER A 65 -19.45 15.47 15.76
N GLN A 66 -20.40 16.39 15.83
CA GLN A 66 -20.52 17.53 14.91
C GLN A 66 -19.97 18.84 15.50
N GLY A 67 -19.25 18.76 16.62
CA GLY A 67 -18.81 19.92 17.36
C GLY A 67 -19.84 20.42 18.38
N PRO A 68 -19.54 21.51 19.11
CA PRO A 68 -20.39 22.01 20.18
C PRO A 68 -21.80 22.36 19.69
N ASN A 69 -22.80 22.07 20.52
CA ASN A 69 -24.21 22.40 20.28
C ASN A 69 -24.87 21.74 19.06
N MET A 70 -24.18 20.81 18.39
CA MET A 70 -24.74 20.02 17.30
C MET A 70 -24.94 18.58 17.77
N ALA A 71 -26.11 18.00 17.50
CA ALA A 71 -26.35 16.60 17.81
C ALA A 71 -25.37 15.70 17.03
N PRO A 72 -24.86 14.60 17.63
CA PRO A 72 -24.02 13.67 16.89
C PRO A 72 -24.79 13.06 15.72
N GLN A 73 -24.07 12.63 14.69
CA GLN A 73 -24.66 12.05 13.49
C GLN A 73 -24.05 10.70 13.15
N TRP A 74 -24.90 9.79 12.68
CA TRP A 74 -24.46 8.56 12.05
C TRP A 74 -23.91 8.86 10.66
N LYS A 75 -22.66 8.47 10.39
CA LYS A 75 -22.03 8.59 9.07
C LYS A 75 -21.53 7.23 8.61
N ALA A 76 -21.77 6.90 7.33
CA ALA A 76 -21.21 5.70 6.72
C ALA A 76 -19.68 5.73 6.84
N SER A 77 -19.09 4.61 7.27
CA SER A 77 -17.63 4.48 7.28
C SER A 77 -17.09 4.49 5.85
N LYS A 78 -16.08 5.32 5.59
CA LYS A 78 -15.33 5.28 4.33
C LYS A 78 -14.28 4.17 4.30
N VAL A 79 -13.98 3.57 5.45
CA VAL A 79 -13.11 2.41 5.57
C VAL A 79 -13.97 1.17 5.75
N GLY A 80 -13.72 0.14 4.94
CA GLY A 80 -14.40 -1.15 5.09
C GLY A 80 -14.18 -1.69 6.50
N PHE A 81 -15.26 -2.18 7.11
CA PHE A 81 -15.13 -3.08 8.26
C PHE A 81 -14.72 -4.43 7.68
N TYR A 82 -13.59 -4.94 8.14
CA TYR A 82 -13.08 -6.22 7.71
C TYR A 82 -13.55 -7.29 8.70
N GLU A 83 -13.99 -8.42 8.17
CA GLU A 83 -14.40 -9.56 8.97
C GLU A 83 -13.23 -10.48 9.29
N ALA A 84 -13.39 -11.30 10.33
CA ALA A 84 -12.38 -12.29 10.70
C ALA A 84 -12.09 -13.21 9.50
N GLY A 85 -10.82 -13.33 9.12
CA GLY A 85 -10.38 -14.14 7.99
C GLY A 85 -10.22 -13.39 6.66
N GLU A 86 -10.67 -12.14 6.55
CA GLU A 86 -10.37 -11.29 5.40
C GLU A 86 -8.93 -10.75 5.47
N TYR A 87 -8.34 -10.43 4.31
CA TYR A 87 -7.06 -9.74 4.24
C TYR A 87 -7.27 -8.25 4.01
N ARG A 88 -6.65 -7.42 4.86
CA ARG A 88 -6.67 -5.97 4.76
C ARG A 88 -5.32 -5.46 4.26
N ILE A 89 -5.35 -4.47 3.36
CA ILE A 89 -4.14 -3.69 3.02
C ILE A 89 -3.70 -2.89 4.26
N ILE A 90 -2.53 -3.22 4.79
CA ILE A 90 -1.91 -2.50 5.90
C ILE A 90 -1.05 -1.35 5.39
N GLU A 91 -0.34 -1.59 4.29
CA GLU A 91 0.56 -0.62 3.68
C GLU A 91 0.52 -0.74 2.15
N SER A 92 0.59 0.40 1.47
CA SER A 92 0.70 0.48 0.01
C SER A 92 1.58 1.67 -0.32
N ARG A 93 2.75 1.42 -0.93
CA ARG A 93 3.61 2.49 -1.45
C ARG A 93 4.22 2.09 -2.79
N PHE A 94 4.78 3.09 -3.47
CA PHE A 94 5.65 2.88 -4.61
C PHE A 94 6.88 3.77 -4.49
N THR A 95 7.96 3.32 -5.12
CA THR A 95 9.23 4.03 -5.19
C THR A 95 9.67 4.05 -6.63
N THR A 96 10.32 5.14 -7.05
CA THR A 96 10.71 5.36 -8.44
C THR A 96 12.21 5.63 -8.54
N ASP A 97 12.80 5.27 -9.67
CA ASP A 97 14.22 5.49 -9.96
C ASP A 97 14.42 5.85 -11.43
N GLN A 98 15.29 6.83 -11.69
CA GLN A 98 15.71 7.24 -13.05
C GLN A 98 17.23 7.10 -13.25
N VAL A 99 17.94 6.54 -12.25
CA VAL A 99 19.37 6.28 -12.33
C VAL A 99 19.62 5.05 -13.19
N GLY A 100 18.81 4.00 -13.01
CA GLY A 100 18.82 2.75 -13.75
C GLY A 100 20.16 2.01 -13.68
N ILE A 101 20.36 1.10 -14.64
CA ILE A 101 21.57 0.33 -14.84
C ILE A 101 22.02 0.53 -16.29
N ASN A 102 23.29 0.86 -16.49
CA ASN A 102 23.92 0.86 -17.81
C ASN A 102 24.88 -0.32 -17.88
N PHE A 103 24.54 -1.35 -18.67
CA PHE A 103 25.40 -2.52 -18.86
C PHE A 103 26.52 -2.27 -19.89
N GLY A 104 26.53 -1.11 -20.55
CA GLY A 104 27.49 -0.78 -21.60
C GLY A 104 27.39 -1.74 -22.78
N ASN A 105 28.49 -1.86 -23.54
CA ASN A 105 28.57 -2.62 -24.78
C ASN A 105 29.75 -3.61 -24.85
N VAL A 106 30.60 -3.64 -23.82
CA VAL A 106 31.85 -4.39 -23.83
C VAL A 106 31.63 -5.89 -23.64
N SER A 107 30.70 -6.26 -22.76
CA SER A 107 30.39 -7.66 -22.48
C SER A 107 29.07 -8.07 -23.13
N PRO A 108 28.98 -9.23 -23.80
CA PRO A 108 27.72 -9.73 -24.33
C PRO A 108 26.80 -10.24 -23.22
N GLY A 109 27.32 -10.52 -22.03
CA GLY A 109 26.57 -10.99 -20.87
C GLY A 109 27.49 -11.42 -19.73
N ASP A 110 26.93 -12.05 -18.69
CA ASP A 110 27.68 -12.58 -17.55
C ASP A 110 28.15 -14.04 -17.74
N GLY A 111 27.79 -14.68 -18.87
CA GLY A 111 28.14 -16.07 -19.17
C GLY A 111 27.28 -17.11 -18.43
N VAL A 112 26.25 -16.68 -17.70
CA VAL A 112 25.38 -17.57 -16.93
C VAL A 112 23.98 -17.59 -17.53
N ALA A 113 23.59 -18.76 -18.06
CA ALA A 113 22.33 -18.90 -18.80
C ALA A 113 21.07 -18.82 -17.93
N THR A 114 21.15 -19.19 -16.65
CA THR A 114 19.99 -19.38 -15.77
C THR A 114 20.12 -18.60 -14.46
N SER A 115 18.98 -18.33 -13.82
CA SER A 115 18.92 -17.87 -12.44
C SER A 115 17.84 -18.62 -11.67
N THR A 116 18.05 -18.80 -10.38
CA THR A 116 17.13 -19.49 -9.46
C THR A 116 16.84 -18.64 -8.23
N THR A 117 15.62 -18.73 -7.70
CA THR A 117 15.28 -18.15 -6.40
C THR A 117 16.23 -18.63 -5.30
N GLY A 118 16.52 -17.78 -4.31
CA GLY A 118 17.50 -18.06 -3.25
C GLY A 118 18.89 -17.50 -3.53
N GLU A 119 19.19 -17.10 -4.76
CA GLU A 119 20.41 -16.35 -5.11
C GLU A 119 20.53 -15.04 -4.32
N THR A 120 21.75 -14.59 -4.06
CA THR A 120 21.98 -13.35 -3.32
C THR A 120 22.32 -12.20 -4.26
N LEU A 121 21.90 -10.98 -3.91
CA LEU A 121 22.18 -9.78 -4.70
C LEU A 121 23.70 -9.48 -4.80
N THR A 122 24.48 -9.95 -3.83
CA THR A 122 25.92 -9.67 -3.69
C THR A 122 26.82 -10.79 -4.20
N GLN A 123 26.26 -11.89 -4.70
CA GLN A 123 27.06 -13.01 -5.20
C GLN A 123 27.88 -12.62 -6.44
N ALA A 124 29.01 -13.31 -6.65
CA ALA A 124 29.90 -13.04 -7.77
C ALA A 124 29.39 -13.57 -9.12
N SER A 125 28.62 -14.67 -9.11
CA SER A 125 28.10 -15.33 -10.31
C SER A 125 26.81 -16.12 -9.98
N PRO A 126 25.69 -15.93 -10.72
CA PRO A 126 25.47 -14.86 -11.69
C PRO A 126 25.53 -13.48 -11.02
N LYS A 127 26.09 -12.50 -11.74
CA LYS A 127 26.32 -11.16 -11.19
C LYS A 127 25.08 -10.28 -11.37
N TRP A 128 24.41 -9.98 -10.26
CA TRP A 128 23.30 -9.05 -10.22
C TRP A 128 23.78 -7.61 -10.03
N THR A 129 23.13 -6.67 -10.71
CA THR A 129 23.32 -5.24 -10.49
C THR A 129 22.04 -4.64 -9.92
N GLU A 130 22.12 -4.02 -8.76
CA GLU A 130 20.99 -3.36 -8.09
C GLU A 130 20.55 -2.09 -8.85
N ILE A 131 19.24 -1.82 -8.88
CA ILE A 131 18.70 -0.50 -9.23
C ILE A 131 18.64 0.32 -7.92
N PRO A 132 19.54 1.30 -7.72
CA PRO A 132 19.83 1.86 -6.40
C PRO A 132 18.65 2.60 -5.77
N GLY A 133 17.82 3.28 -6.55
CA GLY A 133 16.70 4.08 -6.03
C GLY A 133 15.44 3.29 -5.63
N LEU A 134 15.41 1.96 -5.83
CA LEU A 134 14.20 1.16 -5.58
C LEU A 134 14.19 0.42 -4.23
N ALA A 135 15.26 0.50 -3.44
CA ALA A 135 15.31 -0.14 -2.14
C ALA A 135 14.21 0.40 -1.22
N THR A 136 13.35 -0.49 -0.74
CA THR A 136 12.13 -0.13 -0.02
C THR A 136 11.94 -0.97 1.23
N ASN A 137 11.88 -0.32 2.39
CA ASN A 137 11.62 -0.97 3.67
C ASN A 137 10.11 -1.15 3.90
N PHE A 138 9.71 -2.24 4.53
CA PHE A 138 8.35 -2.50 4.97
C PHE A 138 8.35 -3.45 6.18
N ASN A 139 7.26 -3.42 6.96
CA ASN A 139 7.12 -4.26 8.15
C ASN A 139 5.95 -5.23 7.98
N ILE A 140 6.12 -6.42 8.53
CA ILE A 140 5.08 -7.45 8.65
C ILE A 140 4.77 -7.62 10.14
N SER A 141 3.51 -7.47 10.50
CA SER A 141 3.00 -7.59 11.87
C SER A 141 2.24 -8.90 12.09
N ASN A 142 1.75 -9.55 11.03
CA ASN A 142 1.02 -10.81 11.09
C ASN A 142 1.68 -11.89 10.22
N ALA A 143 1.89 -13.09 10.78
CA ALA A 143 2.46 -14.22 10.06
C ALA A 143 1.57 -14.74 8.91
N ASP A 144 0.25 -14.50 8.98
CA ASP A 144 -0.69 -14.79 7.89
C ASP A 144 -0.86 -13.54 7.03
N ASN A 145 0.05 -13.38 6.05
CA ASN A 145 0.17 -12.19 5.20
C ASN A 145 0.40 -12.54 3.73
N ARG A 146 0.16 -11.55 2.88
CA ARG A 146 0.48 -11.58 1.45
C ARG A 146 1.12 -10.25 1.05
N VAL A 147 2.33 -10.30 0.50
CA VAL A 147 3.03 -9.11 0.01
C VAL A 147 3.00 -9.12 -1.51
N ASN A 148 2.23 -8.22 -2.11
CA ASN A 148 2.17 -8.04 -3.55
C ASN A 148 3.28 -7.07 -3.99
N LEU A 149 4.12 -7.51 -4.92
CA LEU A 149 5.23 -6.75 -5.47
C LEU A 149 5.04 -6.62 -6.97
N ASN A 150 5.07 -5.39 -7.47
CA ASN A 150 4.99 -5.05 -8.89
C ASN A 150 6.19 -4.18 -9.26
N PHE A 151 7.03 -4.69 -10.14
CA PHE A 151 8.14 -3.96 -10.71
C PHE A 151 7.86 -3.67 -12.19
N GLN A 152 8.04 -2.43 -12.61
CA GLN A 152 7.99 -2.03 -14.01
C GLN A 152 9.17 -1.13 -14.34
N THR A 153 9.74 -1.27 -15.54
CA THR A 153 10.87 -0.45 -15.98
C THR A 153 10.92 -0.38 -17.51
N GLY A 154 11.51 0.68 -18.03
CA GLY A 154 11.91 0.77 -19.43
C GLY A 154 13.24 0.06 -19.69
N ILE A 155 13.31 -0.58 -20.85
CA ILE A 155 14.50 -1.26 -21.35
C ILE A 155 14.92 -0.55 -22.62
N GLU A 156 16.22 -0.31 -22.81
CA GLU A 156 16.75 0.24 -24.06
C GLU A 156 17.96 -0.55 -24.53
N MET A 157 18.03 -0.81 -25.83
CA MET A 157 19.20 -1.37 -26.48
C MET A 157 19.60 -0.62 -27.75
N SER A 158 20.88 -0.70 -28.09
CA SER A 158 21.38 -0.29 -29.41
C SER A 158 20.70 -1.08 -30.51
N ASP A 159 20.12 -0.36 -31.46
CA ASP A 159 19.64 -0.91 -32.72
C ASP A 159 20.62 -0.49 -33.81
N VAL A 160 21.69 -1.27 -33.98
CA VAL A 160 22.82 -0.93 -34.87
C VAL A 160 22.87 -1.85 -36.09
N GLY A 161 21.80 -2.61 -36.35
CA GLY A 161 21.79 -3.67 -37.35
C GLY A 161 21.05 -3.37 -38.64
N THR A 162 21.65 -3.82 -39.73
CA THR A 162 20.96 -4.18 -40.98
C THR A 162 20.57 -5.67 -40.99
N LEU A 163 20.40 -6.31 -39.83
CA LEU A 163 20.15 -7.76 -39.72
C LEU A 163 19.02 -8.06 -38.72
N ASP A 164 18.16 -9.01 -39.04
CA ASP A 164 16.98 -9.39 -38.24
C ASP A 164 17.32 -10.20 -36.96
N SER A 165 18.57 -10.63 -36.78
CA SER A 165 18.96 -11.58 -35.73
C SER A 165 19.58 -10.95 -34.48
N GLN A 166 19.45 -9.63 -34.29
CA GLN A 166 20.07 -8.93 -33.17
C GLN A 166 19.20 -8.98 -31.91
N PHE A 167 19.80 -9.32 -30.76
CA PHE A 167 19.06 -9.36 -29.51
C PHE A 167 19.94 -9.15 -28.27
N VAL A 168 19.30 -8.74 -27.19
CA VAL A 168 19.82 -8.79 -25.82
C VAL A 168 18.83 -9.57 -24.95
N ARG A 169 19.31 -10.62 -24.28
CA ARG A 169 18.56 -11.35 -23.24
C ARG A 169 18.96 -10.84 -21.88
N PHE A 170 17.98 -10.62 -21.02
CA PHE A 170 18.19 -10.10 -19.68
C PHE A 170 17.21 -10.75 -18.71
N VAL A 171 17.49 -10.56 -17.43
CA VAL A 171 16.57 -10.94 -16.35
C VAL A 171 16.62 -9.87 -15.29
N CYS A 172 15.45 -9.55 -14.76
CA CYS A 172 15.30 -8.76 -13.55
C CYS A 172 14.60 -9.59 -12.49
N GLY A 173 14.97 -9.35 -11.24
CA GLY A 173 14.45 -10.05 -10.09
C GLY A 173 14.24 -9.13 -8.92
N ILE A 174 13.30 -9.52 -8.06
CA ILE A 174 13.03 -8.83 -6.80
C ILE A 174 13.69 -9.62 -5.69
N PHE A 175 14.45 -8.91 -4.86
CA PHE A 175 15.16 -9.43 -3.71
C PHE A 175 14.47 -8.95 -2.44
N VAL A 176 14.25 -9.85 -1.50
CA VAL A 176 13.84 -9.51 -0.13
C VAL A 176 14.98 -9.92 0.78
N ASP A 177 15.47 -8.96 1.58
CA ASP A 177 16.63 -9.15 2.47
C ASP A 177 17.87 -9.68 1.73
N ASN A 178 18.09 -9.12 0.53
CA ASN A 178 19.13 -9.51 -0.43
C ASN A 178 19.02 -10.94 -0.99
N ILE A 179 17.92 -11.66 -0.75
CA ILE A 179 17.63 -12.99 -1.30
C ILE A 179 16.62 -12.87 -2.45
N LEU A 180 16.92 -13.48 -3.59
CA LEU A 180 16.08 -13.48 -4.78
C LEU A 180 14.80 -14.28 -4.53
N VAL A 181 13.65 -13.60 -4.50
CA VAL A 181 12.35 -14.24 -4.26
C VAL A 181 11.54 -14.43 -5.53
N SER A 182 11.83 -13.65 -6.58
CA SER A 182 11.15 -13.76 -7.87
C SER A 182 12.01 -13.20 -8.99
N LEU A 183 11.85 -13.73 -10.20
CA LEU A 183 12.59 -13.31 -11.37
C LEU A 183 11.75 -13.52 -12.63
N ARG A 184 12.00 -12.71 -13.65
CA ARG A 184 11.49 -12.93 -15.01
C ARG A 184 12.56 -12.56 -16.01
N SER A 185 12.86 -13.48 -16.91
CA SER A 185 13.73 -13.23 -18.06
C SER A 185 12.92 -12.67 -19.23
N ASP A 186 13.55 -11.85 -20.05
CA ASP A 186 12.98 -11.35 -21.29
C ASP A 186 14.08 -11.11 -22.34
N GLN A 187 13.66 -10.81 -23.56
CA GLN A 187 14.53 -10.50 -24.69
C GLN A 187 14.02 -9.26 -25.42
N ILE A 188 14.93 -8.33 -25.70
CA ILE A 188 14.69 -7.22 -26.62
C ILE A 188 15.43 -7.50 -27.93
N ASN A 189 14.74 -7.30 -29.06
CA ASN A 189 15.24 -7.56 -30.41
C ASN A 189 15.58 -6.26 -31.13
N GLY A 190 16.52 -6.34 -32.06
CA GLY A 190 16.78 -5.26 -33.02
C GLY A 190 15.64 -5.14 -34.01
N VAL A 191 15.42 -3.95 -34.54
CA VAL A 191 14.42 -3.69 -35.56
C VAL A 191 15.14 -3.26 -36.83
N TYR A 192 15.06 -4.10 -37.85
CA TYR A 192 15.72 -3.85 -39.13
C TYR A 192 15.37 -2.47 -39.69
N GLY A 193 16.41 -1.66 -39.95
CA GLY A 193 16.27 -0.34 -40.56
C GLY A 193 15.71 0.75 -39.65
N LYS A 194 15.57 0.53 -38.33
CA LYS A 194 15.04 1.55 -37.41
C LYS A 194 15.92 2.81 -37.30
N GLY A 195 17.24 2.66 -37.41
CA GLY A 195 18.21 3.76 -37.39
C GLY A 195 18.29 4.53 -36.07
N ASN A 196 17.60 4.08 -35.01
CA ASN A 196 17.52 4.68 -33.68
C ASN A 196 17.39 3.59 -32.63
N LYS A 197 17.65 3.91 -31.35
CA LYS A 197 17.58 2.94 -30.24
C LYS A 197 16.23 2.24 -30.13
N ASN A 198 16.25 0.97 -29.70
CA ASN A 198 15.03 0.20 -29.46
C ASN A 198 14.68 0.14 -27.97
N GLN A 199 13.38 0.24 -27.67
CA GLN A 199 12.87 0.28 -26.31
C GLN A 199 11.77 -0.76 -26.11
N SER A 200 11.64 -1.24 -24.88
CA SER A 200 10.53 -2.10 -24.45
C SER A 200 10.18 -1.80 -23.00
N ILE A 201 9.01 -2.25 -22.55
CA ILE A 201 8.60 -2.18 -21.15
C ILE A 201 8.69 -3.57 -20.56
N PHE A 202 9.38 -3.69 -19.44
CA PHE A 202 9.44 -4.91 -18.65
C PHE A 202 8.51 -4.79 -17.43
N THR A 203 7.86 -5.89 -17.07
CA THR A 203 7.02 -5.94 -15.86
C THR A 203 7.18 -7.29 -15.16
N LEU A 204 7.31 -7.27 -13.84
CA LEU A 204 7.38 -8.44 -12.97
C LEU A 204 6.37 -8.27 -11.83
N ASN A 205 5.45 -9.22 -11.74
CA ASN A 205 4.46 -9.30 -10.67
C ASN A 205 4.75 -10.53 -9.83
N TYR A 206 4.75 -10.37 -8.51
CA TYR A 206 4.92 -11.49 -7.59
C TYR A 206 4.14 -11.29 -6.30
N ILE A 207 3.72 -12.39 -5.67
CA ILE A 207 3.08 -12.37 -4.36
C ILE A 207 3.85 -13.30 -3.45
N ILE A 208 4.44 -12.74 -2.40
CA ILE A 208 5.02 -13.52 -1.30
C ILE A 208 3.88 -13.87 -0.34
N GLN A 209 3.82 -15.11 0.11
CA GLN A 209 2.87 -15.56 1.12
C GLN A 209 3.61 -15.85 2.42
N ASN A 210 2.99 -15.48 3.55
CA ASN A 210 3.47 -15.78 4.89
C ASN A 210 4.94 -15.38 5.11
N LEU A 211 5.30 -14.16 4.69
CA LEU A 211 6.62 -13.60 5.00
C LEU A 211 6.76 -13.50 6.52
N ALA A 212 7.97 -13.72 7.04
CA ALA A 212 8.22 -13.68 8.48
C ALA A 212 7.77 -12.35 9.11
N VAL A 213 7.38 -12.37 10.38
CA VAL A 213 7.07 -11.15 11.13
C VAL A 213 8.38 -10.40 11.40
N GLY A 214 8.42 -9.11 11.09
CA GLY A 214 9.63 -8.31 11.21
C GLY A 214 9.76 -7.20 10.16
N SER A 215 10.93 -6.57 10.14
CA SER A 215 11.31 -5.57 9.15
C SER A 215 12.03 -6.24 7.99
N HIS A 216 11.66 -5.85 6.77
CA HIS A 216 12.17 -6.40 5.53
C HIS A 216 12.53 -5.29 4.54
N VAL A 217 13.47 -5.59 3.65
CA VAL A 217 13.87 -4.69 2.56
C VAL A 217 13.66 -5.36 1.20
N ALA A 218 12.80 -4.77 0.37
CA ALA A 218 12.67 -5.14 -1.03
C ALA A 218 13.65 -4.33 -1.90
N LYS A 219 14.33 -5.01 -2.82
CA LYS A 219 15.24 -4.42 -3.81
C LYS A 219 14.99 -5.04 -5.17
N VAL A 220 15.47 -4.38 -6.22
CA VAL A 220 15.43 -4.91 -7.58
C VAL A 220 16.85 -5.02 -8.10
N GLY A 221 17.19 -6.19 -8.64
CA GLY A 221 18.43 -6.42 -9.35
C GLY A 221 18.16 -6.91 -10.76
N CYS A 222 19.00 -6.52 -11.71
CA CYS A 222 18.95 -7.03 -13.07
C CYS A 222 20.34 -7.47 -13.55
N ARG A 223 20.35 -8.32 -14.58
CA ARG A 223 21.57 -8.72 -15.28
C ARG A 223 21.32 -8.91 -16.77
N ARG A 224 22.37 -8.69 -17.56
CA ARG A 224 22.45 -9.05 -18.97
C ARG A 224 22.89 -10.51 -19.06
N ILE A 225 22.02 -11.38 -19.56
CA ILE A 225 22.31 -12.82 -19.69
C ILE A 225 23.25 -13.03 -20.88
N THR A 226 22.85 -12.56 -22.05
CA THR A 226 23.61 -12.73 -23.29
C THR A 226 23.14 -11.73 -24.35
N SER A 227 23.89 -11.62 -25.43
CA SER A 227 23.54 -10.84 -26.61
C SER A 227 24.09 -11.53 -27.83
N SER A 228 23.49 -11.29 -28.99
CA SER A 228 23.91 -11.91 -30.24
C SER A 228 25.35 -11.59 -30.64
N ASN A 229 25.93 -10.51 -30.11
CA ASN A 229 27.30 -10.04 -30.36
C ASN A 229 27.73 -9.00 -29.30
N ASN A 230 29.00 -8.60 -29.34
CA ASN A 230 29.53 -7.44 -28.61
C ASN A 230 29.12 -6.14 -29.32
N GLY A 231 29.30 -5.00 -28.63
CA GLY A 231 29.04 -3.68 -29.21
C GLY A 231 27.60 -3.18 -29.05
N TYR A 232 26.66 -4.01 -28.61
CA TYR A 232 25.31 -3.57 -28.26
C TYR A 232 25.28 -2.90 -26.90
N HIS A 233 24.98 -1.60 -26.86
CA HIS A 233 24.67 -0.92 -25.61
C HIS A 233 23.34 -1.41 -25.09
N PHE A 234 23.27 -1.61 -23.79
CA PHE A 234 22.07 -2.10 -23.13
C PHE A 234 21.90 -1.40 -21.79
N ALA A 235 20.68 -0.94 -21.52
CA ALA A 235 20.34 -0.25 -20.30
C ALA A 235 18.93 -0.60 -19.82
N ILE A 236 18.72 -0.50 -18.52
CA ILE A 236 17.45 -0.77 -17.83
C ILE A 236 17.17 0.40 -16.90
N GLY A 237 15.96 0.94 -16.87
CA GLY A 237 15.59 2.06 -15.99
C GLY A 237 16.13 3.42 -16.42
N ARG A 238 16.79 3.49 -17.59
CA ARG A 238 17.50 4.66 -18.13
C ARG A 238 17.80 4.46 -19.60
N THR A 239 18.25 5.52 -20.29
CA THR A 239 18.77 5.40 -21.65
C THR A 239 20.20 4.85 -21.70
N THR A 240 20.59 4.30 -22.85
CA THR A 240 21.99 4.06 -23.20
C THR A 240 22.72 5.40 -23.39
N THR A 241 24.05 5.37 -23.51
CA THR A 241 24.91 6.58 -23.55
C THR A 241 25.65 6.77 -24.88
N ASP A 242 25.27 6.04 -25.93
CA ASP A 242 25.98 5.94 -27.21
C ASP A 242 25.39 6.77 -28.36
N GLY A 243 24.42 7.64 -28.07
CA GLY A 243 23.78 8.52 -29.04
C GLY A 243 22.55 7.90 -29.71
N THR A 244 21.85 8.67 -30.54
CA THR A 244 20.61 8.28 -31.26
C THR A 244 19.46 7.79 -30.36
N GLN A 245 19.47 8.14 -29.08
CA GLN A 245 18.38 7.83 -28.16
C GLN A 245 17.17 8.68 -28.54
N VAL A 246 16.01 8.03 -28.66
CA VAL A 246 14.71 8.69 -28.84
C VAL A 246 13.93 8.74 -27.53
N ALA A 247 14.43 8.05 -26.50
CA ALA A 247 13.88 8.05 -25.16
C ALA A 247 14.69 8.94 -24.20
N ASN A 248 14.19 9.13 -22.97
CA ASN A 248 14.90 9.79 -21.87
C ASN A 248 14.70 8.99 -20.57
N ASN A 249 15.50 9.28 -19.54
CA ASN A 249 15.45 8.54 -18.27
C ASN A 249 14.10 8.64 -17.55
N PHE A 250 13.34 9.72 -17.75
CA PHE A 250 11.99 9.83 -17.19
C PHE A 250 11.05 8.79 -17.81
N MET A 251 11.08 8.62 -19.13
CA MET A 251 10.24 7.65 -19.83
C MET A 251 10.63 6.20 -19.58
N LEU A 252 11.92 5.93 -19.39
CA LEU A 252 12.43 4.58 -19.11
C LEU A 252 12.54 4.27 -17.62
N GLY A 253 12.18 5.20 -16.75
CA GLY A 253 12.34 5.10 -15.31
C GLY A 253 11.69 3.83 -14.74
N SER A 254 12.23 3.40 -13.62
CA SER A 254 11.78 2.21 -12.92
C SER A 254 10.82 2.55 -11.79
N ILE A 255 9.87 1.66 -11.53
CA ILE A 255 8.91 1.76 -10.43
C ILE A 255 8.84 0.41 -9.73
N LEU A 256 8.96 0.42 -8.41
CA LEU A 256 8.61 -0.72 -7.55
C LEU A 256 7.42 -0.33 -6.69
N LYS A 257 6.30 -1.03 -6.86
CA LYS A 257 5.12 -0.92 -6.01
C LYS A 257 5.06 -2.13 -5.09
N PHE A 258 4.71 -1.89 -3.83
CA PHE A 258 4.39 -2.96 -2.89
C PHE A 258 3.09 -2.68 -2.15
N ASN A 259 2.32 -3.74 -1.90
CA ASN A 259 1.19 -3.75 -0.99
C ASN A 259 1.36 -4.88 0.02
N THR A 260 1.24 -4.58 1.32
CA THR A 260 1.19 -5.59 2.37
C THR A 260 -0.26 -5.85 2.75
N HIS A 261 -0.67 -7.10 2.66
CA HIS A 261 -1.98 -7.55 3.10
C HIS A 261 -1.81 -8.45 4.31
N GLU A 262 -2.51 -8.17 5.39
CA GLU A 262 -2.49 -9.01 6.59
C GLU A 262 -3.89 -9.49 6.92
N LYS A 263 -3.98 -10.74 7.38
CA LYS A 263 -5.25 -11.32 7.79
C LYS A 263 -5.77 -10.63 9.05
N VAL A 264 -7.06 -10.35 9.05
CA VAL A 264 -7.73 -9.73 10.18
C VAL A 264 -8.02 -10.77 11.25
N ILE A 265 -7.49 -10.54 12.44
CA ILE A 265 -7.75 -11.32 13.65
C ILE A 265 -8.67 -10.46 14.52
N VAL A 266 -9.85 -10.99 14.85
CA VAL A 266 -10.71 -10.40 15.86
C VAL A 266 -10.41 -11.15 17.17
N ASN A 267 -9.78 -10.45 18.12
CA ASN A 267 -9.64 -10.99 19.46
C ASN A 267 -11.04 -10.92 20.10
N ASN A 268 -11.63 -12.09 20.36
CA ASN A 268 -12.84 -12.20 21.17
C ASN A 268 -12.52 -11.94 22.64
#